data_AF-A0A1I4S5K9-F1
#
_entry.id   AF-A0A1I4S5K9-F1
#
_cell.length_a   1.000
_cell.length_b   1.000
_cell.length_c   1.000
_cell.angle_alpha   90.00
_cell.angle_beta   90.00
_cell.angle_gamma   90.00
#
_symmetry.space_group_name_H-M   'P 1'
#
loop_
_entity.id
_entity.type
_entity.pdbx_description
1 polymer ?
#
loop_
_entity_poly.entity_id
_entity_poly.type
_entity_poly.pdbx_seq_one_letter_code
_entity_poly.pdbx_strand_id
1 'polypeptide(L)' 'MSAAPEPATVTPEVRMAHEIARQFAGEPPEQAAQTIAAHLRKFWAPSMITAFRTEAAAGADLDPVVARAAELLR' A
#
# COMPACT_ATOMS: atom_id res chain seq x y z
N MET A 1 -0.83 -27.03 20.91
CA MET A 1 -1.19 -25.62 21.20
C MET A 1 -1.42 -24.93 19.87
N SER A 2 -2.68 -24.63 19.58
CA SER A 2 -3.08 -23.87 18.40
C SER A 2 -2.92 -22.40 18.75
N ALA A 3 -1.92 -21.72 18.19
CA ALA A 3 -1.97 -20.26 18.14
C ALA A 3 -2.89 -19.92 16.97
N ALA A 4 -4.08 -19.40 17.27
CA ALA A 4 -4.85 -18.70 16.26
C ALA A 4 -3.98 -17.56 15.72
N PRO A 5 -3.96 -17.29 14.40
CA PRO A 5 -3.25 -16.12 13.91
C PRO A 5 -3.87 -14.90 14.58
N GLU A 6 -3.07 -14.15 15.34
CA GLU A 6 -3.46 -12.81 15.78
C GLU A 6 -3.87 -12.02 14.53
N PRO A 7 -4.91 -11.17 14.58
CA PRO A 7 -5.30 -10.39 13.40
C PRO A 7 -4.05 -9.66 12.94
N ALA A 8 -3.57 -9.97 11.74
CA ALA A 8 -2.33 -9.44 11.22
C ALA A 8 -2.44 -7.92 11.28
N THR A 9 -1.77 -7.29 12.24
CA THR A 9 -1.84 -5.85 12.42
C THR A 9 -1.26 -5.24 11.16
N VAL A 10 -2.11 -4.54 10.42
CA VAL A 10 -1.74 -3.84 9.18
C VAL A 10 -0.46 -3.05 9.44
N THR A 11 0.58 -3.29 8.64
CA THR A 11 1.87 -2.62 8.82
C THR A 11 1.69 -1.10 8.69
N PRO A 12 2.56 -0.30 9.34
CA PRO A 12 2.50 1.16 9.24
C PRO A 12 2.47 1.65 7.80
N GLU A 13 3.23 1.00 6.91
CA GLU A 13 3.30 1.34 5.49
C GLU A 13 1.97 1.09 4.79
N VAL A 14 1.33 -0.07 4.99
CA VAL A 14 0.02 -0.35 4.38
C VAL A 14 -1.03 0.64 4.90
N ARG A 15 -1.04 0.91 6.21
CA ARG A 15 -1.96 1.89 6.80
C ARG A 15 -1.78 3.27 6.19
N MET A 16 -0.54 3.75 6.09
CA MET A 16 -0.23 5.04 5.48
C MET A 16 -0.59 5.08 3.99
N ALA A 17 -0.40 3.99 3.25
CA ALA A 17 -0.80 3.90 1.85
C ALA A 17 -2.32 4.06 1.68
N HIS A 18 -3.14 3.47 2.56
CA HIS A 18 -4.59 3.72 2.58
C HIS A 18 -4.95 5.14 3.00
N GLU A 19 -4.22 5.74 3.94
CA GLU A 19 -4.42 7.16 4.31
C GLU A 19 -4.15 8.10 3.13
N ILE A 20 -3.11 7.83 2.36
CA ILE A 20 -2.80 8.57 1.13
C ILE A 20 -3.90 8.33 0.09
N ALA A 21 -4.33 7.08 -0.12
CA ALA A 21 -5.38 6.75 -1.08
C ALA A 21 -6.71 7.48 -0.82
N ARG A 22 -7.08 7.68 0.46
CA ARG A 22 -8.26 8.46 0.85
C ARG A 22 -8.23 9.90 0.35
N GLN A 23 -7.05 10.50 0.20
CA GLN A 23 -6.90 11.86 -0.35
C GLN A 23 -7.25 11.92 -1.86
N PHE A 24 -7.15 10.79 -2.57
CA PHE A 24 -7.36 10.68 -4.02
C PHE A 24 -8.65 9.94 -4.39
N ALA A 25 -9.59 9.76 -3.45
CA ALA A 25 -10.83 9.01 -3.68
C ALA A 25 -11.74 9.60 -4.77
N GLY A 26 -11.57 10.87 -5.13
CA GLY A 26 -12.30 11.52 -6.22
C GLY A 26 -11.65 11.39 -7.60
N GLU A 27 -10.43 10.86 -7.69
CA GLU A 27 -9.72 10.67 -8.97
C GLU A 27 -10.14 9.34 -9.65
N PRO A 28 -10.00 9.24 -10.98
CA PRO A 28 -10.12 7.96 -11.66
C PRO A 28 -9.14 6.93 -11.08
N PRO A 29 -9.53 5.65 -10.88
CA PRO A 29 -8.71 4.67 -10.14
C PRO A 29 -7.27 4.52 -10.64
N GLU A 30 -7.06 4.48 -11.96
CA GLU A 30 -5.72 4.35 -12.55
C GLU A 30 -4.89 5.64 -12.37
N GLN A 31 -5.53 6.80 -12.39
CA GLN A 31 -4.87 8.08 -12.12
C GLN A 31 -4.46 8.16 -10.65
N ALA A 32 -5.36 7.81 -9.74
CA ALA A 32 -5.07 7.76 -8.30
C ALA A 32 -3.89 6.82 -8.02
N ALA A 33 -3.88 5.61 -8.58
CA ALA A 33 -2.79 4.65 -8.38
C ALA A 33 -1.43 5.18 -8.87
N GLN A 34 -1.39 5.84 -10.04
CA GLN A 34 -0.18 6.48 -10.55
C GLN A 34 0.29 7.63 -9.65
N THR A 35 -0.64 8.49 -9.21
CA THR A 35 -0.35 9.60 -8.30
C THR A 35 0.20 9.10 -6.97
N ILE A 36 -0.42 8.07 -6.40
CA ILE A 36 0.04 7.43 -5.15
C ILE A 36 1.43 6.83 -5.35
N ALA A 37 1.66 6.03 -6.40
CA ALA A 37 2.98 5.44 -6.64
C ALA A 37 4.07 6.50 -6.84
N ALA A 38 3.77 7.61 -7.51
CA ALA A 38 4.70 8.73 -7.63
C ALA A 38 4.96 9.42 -6.27
N HIS A 39 3.92 9.59 -5.45
CA HIS A 39 4.03 10.15 -4.11
C HIS A 39 4.91 9.29 -3.21
N LEU A 40 4.68 7.98 -3.19
CA LEU A 40 5.47 7.03 -2.42
C LEU A 40 6.95 7.07 -2.82
N ARG A 41 7.26 7.05 -4.13
CA ARG A 41 8.65 7.19 -4.61
C ARG A 41 9.33 8.49 -4.16
N LYS A 42 8.57 9.57 -4.08
CA LYS A 42 9.10 10.90 -3.77
C LYS A 42 9.36 11.07 -2.27
N PHE A 43 8.49 10.52 -1.42
CA PHE A 43 8.48 10.83 0.01
C PHE A 43 8.91 9.68 0.92
N TRP A 44 8.86 8.44 0.45
CA TRP A 44 9.26 7.29 1.26
C TRP A 44 10.72 6.92 1.03
N ALA A 45 11.35 6.43 2.09
CA ALA A 45 12.66 5.80 1.98
C ALA A 45 12.55 4.49 1.17
N PRO A 46 13.62 4.08 0.46
CA PRO A 46 13.62 2.82 -0.31
C PRO A 46 13.21 1.59 0.52
N SER A 47 13.60 1.53 1.79
CA SER A 47 13.23 0.43 2.70
C SER A 47 11.73 0.35 2.96
N MET A 48 11.04 1.48 3.09
CA MET A 48 9.58 1.53 3.27
C MET A 48 8.86 1.06 2.01
N ILE A 49 9.35 1.44 0.82
CA ILE A 49 8.81 0.98 -0.46
C ILE A 49 8.94 -0.55 -0.56
N THR A 50 10.10 -1.10 -0.20
CA THR A 50 10.33 -2.55 -0.17
C THR A 50 9.41 -3.25 0.82
N ALA A 51 9.24 -2.71 2.03
CA ALA A 51 8.34 -3.28 3.04
C ALA A 51 6.89 -3.33 2.53
N PHE A 52 6.38 -2.21 2.00
CA PHE A 52 5.04 -2.15 1.44
C PHE A 52 4.82 -3.13 0.28
N ARG A 53 5.79 -3.24 -0.63
CA ARG A 53 5.72 -4.22 -1.73
C ARG A 53 5.74 -5.66 -1.22
N THR A 54 6.50 -5.93 -0.17
CA THR A 54 6.57 -7.26 0.45
C THR A 54 5.22 -7.65 1.05
N GLU A 55 4.58 -6.73 1.79
CA GLU A 55 3.24 -6.95 2.35
C GLU A 55 2.17 -7.12 1.26
N ALA A 56 2.23 -6.31 0.20
CA ALA A 56 1.34 -6.46 -0.95
C ALA A 56 1.49 -7.83 -1.62
N ALA A 57 2.72 -8.32 -1.78
CA ALA A 57 3.00 -9.65 -2.33
C ALA A 57 2.61 -10.79 -1.37
N ALA A 58 2.62 -10.55 -0.06
CA ALA A 58 2.17 -11.49 0.96
C ALA A 58 0.64 -11.62 1.04
N GLY A 59 -0.11 -10.84 0.26
CA GLY A 59 -1.57 -10.87 0.25
C GLY A 59 -2.21 -10.05 1.36
N ALA A 60 -1.56 -8.95 1.78
CA ALA A 60 -2.19 -7.97 2.65
C ALA A 60 -3.54 -7.50 2.09
N ASP A 61 -4.48 -7.18 2.98
CA ASP A 61 -5.79 -6.62 2.61
C ASP A 61 -5.61 -5.18 2.12
N LEU A 62 -5.64 -4.99 0.79
CA LEU A 62 -5.38 -3.71 0.14
C LEU A 62 -6.58 -3.30 -0.71
N ASP A 63 -7.04 -2.06 -0.51
CA ASP A 63 -7.87 -1.36 -1.49
C ASP A 63 -7.32 -1.52 -2.92
N PRO A 64 -8.17 -1.70 -3.94
CA PRO A 64 -7.72 -1.95 -5.31
C PRO A 64 -6.74 -0.91 -5.86
N VAL A 65 -6.95 0.36 -5.52
CA VAL A 65 -6.08 1.47 -5.91
C VAL A 65 -4.70 1.39 -5.25
N VAL A 66 -4.63 0.94 -3.99
CA VAL A 66 -3.38 0.77 -3.23
C VAL A 66 -2.61 -0.45 -3.75
N ALA A 67 -3.30 -1.56 -4.01
CA ALA A 67 -2.71 -2.72 -4.65
C ALA A 67 -2.12 -2.34 -6.02
N ARG A 68 -2.87 -1.59 -6.83
CA ARG A 68 -2.40 -1.10 -8.13
C ARG A 68 -1.17 -0.20 -8.01
N ALA A 69 -1.13 0.69 -7.01
CA ALA A 69 0.04 1.52 -6.74
C ALA A 69 1.27 0.66 -6.40
N ALA A 70 1.13 -0.42 -5.63
CA ALA A 70 2.23 -1.35 -5.33
C ALA A 70 2.80 -2.01 -6.59
N GLU A 71 1.96 -2.41 -7.54
CA GLU A 71 2.40 -2.98 -8.83
C GLU A 71 3.19 -1.99 -9.70
N LEU A 72 2.90 -0.70 -9.54
CA LEU A 72 3.58 0.38 -10.27
C LEU A 72 4.96 0.68 -9.69
N LEU A 73 5.27 0.30 -8.45
CA LEU A 73 6.54 0.57 -7.73
C LEU A 73 7.70 -0.39 -8.06
N ARG A 74 7.66 -1.00 -9.25
CA ARG A 74 8.63 -2.01 -9.71
C ARG A 74 10.09 -1.64 -9.47
#